data_AF-H5XR12-F1
#
_entry.id   AF-H5XR12-F1
#
_cell.length_a   1.000
_cell.length_b   1.000
_cell.length_c   1.000
_cell.angle_alpha   90.00
_cell.angle_beta   90.00
_cell.angle_gamma   90.00
#
_symmetry.space_group_name_H-M   'P 1'
#
loop_
_entity.id
_entity.type
_entity.pdbx_description
1 polymer ?
#
loop_
_entity_poly.entity_id
_entity_poly.type
_entity_poly.pdbx_seq_one_letter_code
_entity_poly.pdbx_strand_id
1 'polypeptide(L)'
;MPLPRSREHPTLRMPIGSRAPHTSMRVGACGMWAPGRDSSNDRHLDQGGPISSETRINERIRVPEVRLVGPNGEQVGIVRIEDALRLAQEADLDLVEVAPQARPPVAKLMDYGKFKYESAQKARESRRNQQLTVIKEQKLRPKIDPHDYETKKGHVSRFLEAGNKVKVTIMFRGREQSRPELGFRLLQRLADDVSELGFIESKPKQDGRNMIMVLAPHKNAKAKSKATKNAGSDES
;
A
#
# COMPACT_ATOMS: atom_id res chain seq x y z
N MET A 1 -41.15 48.57 -4.37
CA MET A 1 -40.51 47.52 -3.56
C MET A 1 -39.34 46.94 -4.35
N PRO A 2 -38.14 46.82 -3.75
CA PRO A 2 -36.87 46.64 -4.47
C PRO A 2 -36.48 45.17 -4.69
N LEU A 3 -35.78 44.90 -5.80
CA LEU A 3 -35.08 43.65 -6.09
C LEU A 3 -33.74 43.58 -5.33
N PRO A 4 -33.33 42.41 -4.79
CA PRO A 4 -32.06 42.28 -4.11
C PRO A 4 -30.87 42.11 -5.07
N ARG A 5 -29.78 42.79 -4.70
CA ARG A 5 -28.51 42.94 -5.42
C ARG A 5 -27.68 41.65 -5.46
N SER A 6 -27.10 41.40 -6.63
CA SER A 6 -26.01 40.44 -6.88
C SER A 6 -24.82 40.71 -5.96
N ARG A 7 -24.28 39.65 -5.35
CA ARG A 7 -23.01 39.67 -4.60
C ARG A 7 -21.89 39.19 -5.53
N GLU A 8 -20.95 40.08 -5.77
CA GLU A 8 -19.75 39.84 -6.57
C GLU A 8 -18.65 39.17 -5.73
N HIS A 9 -17.88 38.29 -6.38
CA HIS A 9 -16.77 37.54 -5.80
C HIS A 9 -15.52 38.43 -5.65
N PRO A 10 -14.79 38.39 -4.51
CA PRO A 10 -13.47 38.98 -4.43
C PRO A 10 -12.41 38.02 -5.00
N THR A 11 -11.79 38.43 -6.11
CA THR A 11 -10.59 37.82 -6.70
C THR A 11 -9.36 38.18 -5.88
N LEU A 12 -8.69 37.18 -5.29
CA LEU A 12 -7.46 37.39 -4.55
C LEU A 12 -6.28 37.47 -5.53
N ARG A 13 -5.80 38.69 -5.74
CA ARG A 13 -4.62 39.04 -6.53
C ARG A 13 -3.37 38.85 -5.67
N MET A 14 -2.53 37.86 -6.00
CA MET A 14 -1.23 37.66 -5.35
C MET A 14 -0.17 38.62 -5.93
N PRO A 15 0.67 39.26 -5.10
CA PRO A 15 1.75 40.11 -5.58
C PRO A 15 3.00 39.30 -5.98
N ILE A 16 3.61 39.75 -7.07
CA ILE A 16 4.88 39.30 -7.63
C ILE A 16 6.01 40.11 -6.99
N GLY A 17 7.02 39.43 -6.47
CA GLY A 17 8.30 40.02 -6.06
C GLY A 17 9.15 38.95 -5.35
N SER A 18 10.46 38.93 -5.41
CA SER A 18 11.46 39.68 -6.19
C SER A 18 12.83 39.09 -5.84
N ARG A 19 13.66 38.87 -6.86
CA ARG A 19 15.14 38.93 -6.86
C ARG A 19 15.94 38.17 -5.78
N ALA A 20 16.59 37.11 -6.22
CA ALA A 20 17.82 36.56 -5.64
C ALA A 20 19.04 37.44 -5.98
N PRO A 21 20.00 37.64 -5.04
CA PRO A 21 21.34 38.07 -5.39
C PRO A 21 22.30 36.87 -5.56
N HIS A 22 22.87 36.87 -6.76
CA HIS A 22 24.19 36.37 -7.14
C HIS A 22 25.25 36.67 -6.07
N THR A 23 26.02 35.67 -5.66
CA THR A 23 27.32 35.90 -5.00
C THR A 23 28.37 35.07 -5.73
N SER A 24 29.35 35.79 -6.26
CA SER A 24 30.47 35.33 -7.04
C SER A 24 31.58 34.71 -6.17
N MET A 25 32.20 33.67 -6.73
CA MET A 25 33.59 33.22 -6.58
C MET A 25 34.49 33.95 -5.57
N ARG A 26 35.14 33.16 -4.71
CA ARG A 26 36.58 33.29 -4.43
C ARG A 26 37.28 31.94 -4.49
N VAL A 27 38.34 31.94 -5.27
CA VAL A 27 39.40 30.93 -5.38
C VAL A 27 40.50 31.34 -4.41
N GLY A 28 41.15 30.40 -3.71
CA GLY A 28 42.39 30.73 -2.99
C GLY A 28 42.87 29.67 -1.99
N ALA A 29 44.02 29.06 -2.33
CA ALA A 29 45.07 28.48 -1.47
C ALA A 29 44.69 27.26 -0.60
N CYS A 30 45.25 26.07 -0.81
CA CYS A 30 46.66 25.67 -0.61
C CYS A 30 47.14 25.94 0.83
N GLY A 31 47.19 24.86 1.64
CA GLY A 31 47.67 24.88 3.01
C GLY A 31 47.82 23.45 3.54
N MET A 32 49.01 22.90 3.37
CA MET A 32 49.47 21.59 3.81
C MET A 32 49.77 21.64 5.32
N TRP A 33 49.17 20.76 6.15
CA TRP A 33 49.81 20.27 7.40
C TRP A 33 49.15 19.02 8.03
N ALA A 34 49.98 17.98 8.14
CA ALA A 34 50.15 16.91 9.15
C ALA A 34 48.96 16.10 9.75
N PRO A 35 49.10 14.74 9.86
CA PRO A 35 48.16 13.87 10.57
C PRO A 35 48.48 13.79 12.07
N GLY A 36 47.57 14.32 12.89
CA GLY A 36 47.55 14.20 14.35
C GLY A 36 46.72 13.00 14.80
N ARG A 37 47.38 12.08 15.49
CA ARG A 37 46.85 10.94 16.24
C ARG A 37 46.05 11.45 17.44
N ASP A 38 44.76 11.12 17.54
CA ASP A 38 44.10 11.06 18.84
C ASP A 38 43.06 9.95 18.91
N SER A 39 43.02 9.38 20.10
CA SER A 39 42.43 8.12 20.51
C SER A 39 41.02 8.36 21.03
N SER A 40 40.21 7.30 20.98
CA SER A 40 39.04 7.14 21.85
C SER A 40 37.88 8.12 21.61
N ASN A 41 37.07 7.83 20.59
CA ASN A 41 35.65 8.14 20.70
C ASN A 41 34.86 6.88 20.35
N ASP A 42 34.27 6.33 21.40
CA ASP A 42 33.44 5.13 21.45
C ASP A 42 32.28 5.30 20.46
N ARG A 43 32.46 4.73 19.27
CA ARG A 43 31.37 4.60 18.30
C ARG A 43 30.49 3.48 18.82
N HIS A 44 29.54 3.86 19.68
CA HIS A 44 28.34 3.08 19.91
C HIS A 44 27.67 2.90 18.54
N LEU A 45 28.00 1.79 17.88
CA LEU A 45 27.29 1.28 16.72
C LEU A 45 25.92 0.88 17.25
N ASP A 46 24.99 1.82 17.18
CA ASP A 46 23.57 1.55 17.19
C ASP A 46 23.31 0.58 16.03
N GLN A 47 23.36 -0.72 16.34
CA GLN A 47 22.95 -1.78 15.43
C GLN A 47 21.42 -1.67 15.30
N GLY A 48 20.98 -0.68 14.52
CA GLY A 48 19.68 -0.65 13.89
C GLY A 48 19.58 -1.77 12.87
N GLY A 49 19.55 -3.02 13.34
CA GLY A 49 18.92 -4.08 12.58
C GLY A 49 17.46 -3.69 12.33
N PRO A 50 16.78 -4.25 11.30
CA PRO A 50 15.35 -4.07 11.17
C PRO A 50 14.74 -4.45 12.51
N ILE A 51 14.08 -3.49 13.19
CA ILE A 51 13.43 -3.73 14.47
C ILE A 51 12.53 -4.92 14.21
N SER A 52 12.94 -6.11 14.64
CA SER A 52 12.10 -7.28 14.51
C SER A 52 10.82 -6.85 15.18
N SER A 53 9.72 -6.83 14.43
CA SER A 53 8.38 -6.55 14.95
C SER A 53 7.91 -7.65 15.91
N GLU A 54 8.85 -8.46 16.41
CA GLU A 54 8.69 -9.41 17.47
C GLU A 54 8.70 -8.65 18.79
N THR A 55 7.51 -8.59 19.38
CA THR A 55 7.24 -7.98 20.67
C THR A 55 8.21 -8.51 21.72
N ARG A 56 8.87 -7.61 22.46
CA ARG A 56 9.75 -7.97 23.57
C ARG A 56 8.90 -8.42 24.75
N ILE A 57 9.32 -9.49 25.42
CA ILE A 57 8.60 -10.11 26.54
C ILE A 57 9.53 -10.34 27.72
N ASN A 58 8.97 -10.27 28.93
CA ASN A 58 9.61 -10.63 30.20
C ASN A 58 11.03 -10.02 30.31
N GLU A 59 12.05 -10.86 30.46
CA GLU A 59 13.47 -10.49 30.61
C GLU A 59 14.10 -9.82 29.38
N ARG A 60 13.42 -9.82 28.23
CA ARG A 60 13.90 -9.12 27.02
C ARG A 60 13.69 -7.61 27.12
N ILE A 61 12.91 -7.13 28.09
CA ILE A 61 12.68 -5.71 28.35
C ILE A 61 13.85 -5.20 29.21
N ARG A 62 14.66 -4.28 28.67
CA ARG A 62 15.87 -3.74 29.34
C ARG A 62 15.67 -2.30 29.83
N VAL A 63 14.48 -1.97 30.32
CA VAL A 63 14.20 -0.64 30.85
C VAL A 63 13.95 -0.71 32.36
N PRO A 64 14.38 0.31 33.13
CA PRO A 64 14.28 0.30 34.59
C PRO A 64 12.83 0.49 35.08
N GLU A 65 12.06 1.31 34.36
CA GLU A 65 10.68 1.67 34.70
C GLU A 65 9.75 1.44 33.51
N VAL A 66 8.58 0.88 33.80
CA VAL A 66 7.55 0.59 32.81
C VAL A 66 6.20 1.09 33.31
N ARG A 67 5.35 1.55 32.38
CA ARG A 67 3.94 1.77 32.68
C ARG A 67 3.21 0.44 32.56
N LEU A 68 2.74 -0.10 33.68
CA LEU A 68 2.08 -1.40 33.76
C LEU A 68 0.56 -1.27 33.55
N VAL A 69 0.05 -2.11 32.67
CA VAL A 69 -1.37 -2.33 32.44
C VAL A 69 -1.71 -3.77 32.79
N GLY A 70 -2.69 -3.96 33.67
CA GLY A 70 -3.21 -5.25 34.08
C GLY A 70 -3.95 -6.01 32.97
N PRO A 71 -4.28 -7.29 33.18
CA PRO A 71 -4.90 -8.15 32.18
C PRO A 71 -6.26 -7.65 31.70
N ASN A 72 -7.04 -7.04 32.62
CA ASN A 72 -8.37 -6.48 32.34
C ASN A 72 -8.33 -5.02 31.85
N GLY A 73 -7.14 -4.47 31.58
CA GLY A 73 -6.96 -3.06 31.18
C GLY A 73 -6.89 -2.07 32.34
N GLU A 74 -6.75 -2.56 33.57
CA GLU A 74 -6.49 -1.72 34.74
C GLU A 74 -5.11 -1.07 34.63
N GLN A 75 -5.01 0.23 34.91
CA GLN A 75 -3.73 0.94 34.87
C GLN A 75 -3.13 0.96 36.27
N VAL A 76 -2.09 0.17 36.49
CA VAL A 76 -1.36 0.12 37.78
C VAL A 76 -0.46 1.35 37.92
N GLY A 77 -0.03 1.94 36.80
CA GLY A 77 0.78 3.15 36.78
C GLY A 77 2.24 2.86 36.41
N ILE A 78 3.16 3.70 36.88
CA ILE A 78 4.59 3.54 36.62
C ILE A 78 5.17 2.67 37.74
N VAL A 79 5.73 1.53 37.37
CA VAL A 79 6.36 0.57 38.29
C VAL A 79 7.74 0.20 37.80
N ARG A 80 8.57 -0.33 38.70
CA ARG A 80 9.84 -0.93 38.30
C ARG A 80 9.57 -2.21 37.54
N ILE A 81 10.49 -2.55 36.64
CA ILE A 81 10.40 -3.78 35.86
C ILE A 81 10.37 -5.04 36.74
N GLU A 82 11.11 -5.03 37.86
CA GLU A 82 11.15 -6.14 38.81
C GLU A 82 9.78 -6.42 39.43
N ASP A 83 9.07 -5.36 39.86
CA ASP A 83 7.71 -5.47 40.39
C ASP A 83 6.73 -5.93 39.30
N ALA A 84 6.87 -5.44 38.07
CA ALA A 84 6.06 -5.88 36.95
C ALA A 84 6.26 -7.37 36.61
N LEU A 85 7.51 -7.86 36.68
CA LEU A 85 7.84 -9.28 36.46
C LEU A 85 7.28 -10.16 37.58
N ARG A 86 7.37 -9.72 38.83
CA ARG A 86 6.77 -10.44 39.97
C ARG A 86 5.26 -10.53 39.83
N LEU A 87 4.58 -9.43 39.50
CA LEU A 87 3.13 -9.42 39.25
C LEU A 87 2.73 -10.32 38.06
N ALA A 88 3.59 -10.44 37.05
CA ALA A 88 3.39 -11.36 35.94
C ALA A 88 3.45 -12.82 36.40
N GLN A 89 4.45 -13.17 37.21
CA GLN A 89 4.61 -14.52 37.79
C GLN A 89 3.47 -14.88 38.75
N GLU A 90 3.05 -13.96 39.62
CA GLU A 90 1.92 -14.17 40.55
C GLU A 90 0.59 -14.42 39.82
N ALA A 91 0.43 -13.83 38.64
CA ALA A 91 -0.76 -13.98 37.81
C ALA A 91 -0.66 -15.12 36.78
N ASP A 92 0.46 -15.85 36.71
CA ASP A 92 0.78 -16.83 35.66
C ASP A 92 0.63 -16.26 34.23
N LEU A 93 0.97 -14.98 34.04
CA LEU A 93 0.89 -14.26 32.76
C LEU A 93 2.27 -13.76 32.31
N ASP A 94 2.39 -13.38 31.03
CA ASP A 94 3.61 -12.75 30.50
C ASP A 94 3.54 -11.22 30.59
N LEU A 95 4.69 -10.60 30.83
CA LEU A 95 4.89 -9.16 30.68
C LEU A 95 5.24 -8.86 29.22
N VAL A 96 4.30 -8.27 28.48
CA VAL A 96 4.46 -7.99 27.05
C VAL A 96 4.59 -6.47 26.81
N GLU A 97 5.66 -6.05 26.16
CA GLU A 97 5.89 -4.64 25.81
C GLU A 97 5.08 -4.26 24.56
N VAL A 98 3.94 -3.59 24.72
CA VAL A 98 3.04 -3.24 23.60
C VAL A 98 3.49 -1.96 22.90
N ALA A 99 4.06 -1.00 23.65
CA ALA A 99 4.48 0.28 23.10
C ALA A 99 5.90 0.66 23.58
N PRO A 100 6.95 0.26 22.84
CA PRO A 100 8.33 0.59 23.18
C PRO A 100 8.69 2.07 22.92
N GLN A 101 7.89 2.78 22.11
CA GLN A 101 8.17 4.18 21.76
C GLN A 101 7.69 5.19 22.82
N ALA A 102 6.91 4.76 23.81
CA ALA A 102 6.42 5.62 24.89
C ALA A 102 7.51 5.86 25.94
N ARG A 103 7.48 7.02 26.61
CA ARG A 103 8.34 7.34 27.76
C ARG A 103 7.45 7.61 28.99
N PRO A 104 7.40 6.72 30.00
CA PRO A 104 8.01 5.38 30.06
C PRO A 104 7.30 4.35 29.13
N PRO A 105 8.00 3.27 28.71
CA PRO A 105 7.43 2.22 27.84
C PRO A 105 6.20 1.56 28.46
N VAL A 106 5.22 1.18 27.65
CA VAL A 106 3.98 0.56 28.13
C VAL A 106 4.09 -0.96 28.04
N ALA A 107 4.06 -1.60 29.20
CA ALA A 107 4.03 -3.05 29.36
C ALA A 107 2.63 -3.48 29.81
N LYS A 108 2.11 -4.55 29.21
CA LYS A 108 0.80 -5.12 29.54
C LYS A 108 0.96 -6.57 29.93
N LEU A 109 0.29 -6.96 31.01
CA LEU A 109 0.17 -8.35 31.46
C LEU A 109 -0.81 -9.08 30.53
N MET A 110 -0.32 -10.06 29.78
CA MET A 110 -1.15 -10.89 28.89
C MET A 110 -0.44 -12.20 28.55
N ASP A 111 -1.20 -13.21 28.14
CA ASP A 111 -0.64 -14.44 27.56
C ASP A 111 -0.09 -14.15 26.14
N TYR A 112 1.23 -14.26 25.97
CA TYR A 112 1.89 -14.01 24.70
C TYR A 112 1.55 -15.07 23.64
N GLY A 113 1.36 -16.32 24.04
CA GLY A 113 1.02 -17.44 23.16
C GLY A 113 -0.32 -17.21 22.47
N LYS A 114 -1.35 -16.86 23.25
CA LYS A 114 -2.68 -16.54 22.72
C LYS A 114 -2.65 -15.30 21.83
N PHE A 115 -1.97 -14.24 22.25
CA PHE A 115 -1.85 -13.01 21.45
C PHE A 115 -1.14 -13.24 20.10
N LYS A 116 -0.06 -14.03 20.08
CA LYS A 116 0.66 -14.40 18.85
C LYS A 116 -0.23 -15.21 17.91
N TYR A 117 -1.06 -16.10 18.45
CA TYR A 117 -2.02 -16.87 17.65
C TYR A 117 -3.10 -15.97 17.05
N GLU A 118 -3.76 -15.13 17.85
CA GLU A 118 -4.82 -14.23 17.39
C GLU A 118 -4.31 -13.19 16.39
N SER A 119 -3.16 -12.59 16.64
CA SER A 119 -2.50 -11.67 15.71
C SER A 119 -2.11 -12.38 14.40
N ALA A 120 -1.60 -13.60 14.46
CA ALA A 120 -1.30 -14.40 13.28
C ALA A 120 -2.57 -14.78 12.51
N GLN A 121 -3.66 -15.14 13.19
CA GLN A 121 -4.95 -15.43 12.56
C GLN A 121 -5.53 -14.18 11.90
N LYS A 122 -5.58 -13.06 12.61
CA LYS A 122 -6.02 -11.77 12.07
C LYS A 122 -5.17 -11.33 10.88
N ALA A 123 -3.85 -11.53 10.94
CA ALA A 123 -2.96 -11.24 9.81
C ALA A 123 -3.20 -12.19 8.63
N ARG A 124 -3.53 -13.47 8.88
CA ARG A 124 -3.93 -14.43 7.83
C ARG A 124 -5.28 -14.05 7.23
N GLU A 125 -6.27 -13.71 8.05
CA GLU A 125 -7.58 -13.24 7.61
C GLU A 125 -7.49 -11.93 6.83
N SER A 126 -6.73 -10.96 7.31
CA SER A 126 -6.47 -9.71 6.60
C SER A 126 -5.81 -9.96 5.25
N ARG A 127 -4.82 -10.87 5.18
CA ARG A 127 -4.18 -11.25 3.91
C ARG A 127 -5.15 -11.98 2.98
N ARG A 128 -6.03 -12.85 3.50
CA ARG A 128 -7.07 -13.53 2.70
C ARG A 128 -8.14 -12.56 2.20
N ASN A 129 -8.54 -11.60 3.03
CA ASN A 129 -9.55 -10.59 2.70
C ASN A 129 -9.00 -9.50 1.77
N GLN A 130 -7.69 -9.23 1.83
CA GLN A 130 -7.00 -8.38 0.88
C GLN A 130 -6.93 -9.10 -0.46
N GLN A 131 -7.98 -8.97 -1.27
CA GLN A 131 -7.99 -9.50 -2.63
C GLN A 131 -6.87 -8.83 -3.43
N LEU A 132 -5.82 -9.60 -3.70
CA LEU A 132 -4.72 -9.21 -4.56
C LEU A 132 -5.31 -8.87 -5.93
N THR A 133 -5.25 -7.60 -6.31
CA THR A 133 -5.70 -7.16 -7.62
C THR A 133 -4.65 -7.61 -8.64
N VAL A 134 -4.87 -8.76 -9.24
CA VAL A 134 -3.92 -9.36 -10.20
C VAL A 134 -4.15 -8.73 -11.57
N ILE A 135 -3.06 -8.46 -12.29
CA ILE A 135 -3.15 -8.07 -13.70
C ILE A 135 -3.23 -9.36 -14.53
N LYS A 136 -4.37 -9.56 -15.20
CA LYS A 136 -4.57 -10.68 -16.13
C LYS A 136 -4.27 -10.22 -17.54
N GLU A 137 -3.51 -11.03 -18.28
CA GLU A 137 -3.16 -10.71 -19.66
C GLU A 137 -4.06 -11.48 -20.63
N GLN A 138 -4.74 -10.76 -21.52
CA GLN A 138 -5.58 -11.34 -22.55
C GLN A 138 -4.98 -11.06 -23.93
N LYS A 139 -4.49 -12.11 -24.59
CA LYS A 139 -3.93 -12.01 -25.93
C LYS A 139 -5.03 -12.16 -26.98
N LEU A 140 -5.01 -11.29 -27.98
CA LEU A 140 -5.92 -11.26 -29.11
C LEU A 140 -5.14 -11.22 -30.43
N ARG A 141 -5.76 -11.74 -31.48
CA ARG A 141 -5.26 -11.60 -32.86
C ARG A 141 -6.02 -10.48 -33.56
N PRO A 142 -5.47 -9.85 -34.60
CA PRO A 142 -6.19 -8.84 -35.38
C PRO A 142 -7.28 -9.43 -36.29
N LYS A 143 -7.16 -10.72 -36.68
CA LYS A 143 -8.14 -11.46 -37.49
C LYS A 143 -8.84 -12.51 -36.62
N ILE A 144 -9.70 -12.07 -35.72
CA ILE A 144 -10.53 -12.98 -34.91
C ILE A 144 -11.82 -13.33 -35.65
N ASP A 145 -12.29 -14.54 -35.42
CA ASP A 145 -13.65 -14.94 -35.76
C ASP A 145 -14.65 -14.28 -34.78
N PRO A 146 -15.87 -13.94 -35.20
CA PRO A 146 -16.91 -13.40 -34.31
C PRO A 146 -17.18 -14.27 -33.08
N HIS A 147 -17.12 -15.60 -33.21
CA HIS A 147 -17.35 -16.53 -32.10
C HIS A 147 -16.19 -16.50 -31.07
N ASP A 148 -14.94 -16.41 -31.54
CA ASP A 148 -13.77 -16.26 -30.65
C ASP A 148 -13.81 -14.90 -29.94
N TYR A 149 -14.26 -13.83 -30.62
CA TYR A 149 -14.44 -12.52 -29.99
C TYR A 149 -15.35 -12.58 -28.76
N GLU A 150 -16.50 -13.24 -28.88
CA GLU A 150 -17.50 -13.32 -27.82
C GLU A 150 -16.95 -14.08 -26.60
N THR A 151 -16.21 -15.16 -26.83
CA THR A 151 -15.54 -15.92 -25.77
C THR A 151 -14.52 -15.05 -25.02
N LYS A 152 -13.72 -14.27 -25.76
CA LYS A 152 -12.69 -13.39 -25.17
C LYS A 152 -13.32 -12.20 -24.44
N LYS A 153 -14.39 -11.62 -24.98
CA LYS A 153 -15.21 -10.60 -24.30
C LYS A 153 -15.76 -11.15 -22.98
N GLY A 154 -16.25 -12.38 -22.97
CA GLY A 154 -16.69 -13.06 -21.76
C GLY A 154 -15.57 -13.19 -20.71
N HIS A 155 -14.36 -13.55 -21.12
CA HIS A 155 -13.20 -13.59 -20.22
C HIS A 155 -12.83 -12.21 -19.65
N VAL A 156 -12.80 -11.17 -20.48
CA VAL A 156 -12.52 -9.80 -20.04
C VAL A 156 -13.57 -9.34 -19.03
N SER A 157 -14.85 -9.58 -19.32
CA SER A 157 -15.98 -9.23 -18.44
C SER A 157 -15.87 -9.93 -17.09
N ARG A 158 -15.62 -11.26 -17.08
CA ARG A 158 -15.40 -12.04 -15.85
C ARG A 158 -14.22 -11.53 -15.02
N PHE A 159 -13.13 -11.12 -15.67
CA PHE A 159 -11.96 -10.58 -14.96
C PHE A 159 -12.24 -9.19 -14.34
N LEU A 160 -13.00 -8.35 -15.05
CA LEU A 160 -13.42 -7.04 -14.54
C LEU A 160 -14.42 -7.19 -13.38
N GLU A 161 -15.38 -8.12 -13.47
CA GLU A 161 -16.31 -8.45 -12.38
C GLU A 161 -15.60 -8.98 -11.14
N ALA A 162 -14.57 -9.81 -11.33
CA ALA A 162 -13.69 -10.30 -10.26
C ALA A 162 -12.80 -9.19 -9.67
N GLY A 163 -12.83 -7.97 -10.20
CA GLY A 163 -12.06 -6.84 -9.70
C GLY A 163 -10.58 -6.88 -10.08
N ASN A 164 -10.20 -7.68 -11.09
CA ASN A 164 -8.85 -7.74 -11.62
C ASN A 164 -8.64 -6.72 -12.75
N LYS A 165 -7.40 -6.26 -12.91
CA LYS A 165 -7.03 -5.43 -14.07
C LYS A 165 -6.77 -6.34 -15.26
N VAL A 166 -7.14 -5.92 -16.45
CA VAL A 166 -6.93 -6.70 -17.68
C VAL A 166 -6.03 -5.93 -18.62
N LYS A 167 -4.88 -6.53 -18.95
CA LYS A 167 -3.99 -6.07 -20.02
C LYS A 167 -4.36 -6.84 -21.30
N VAL A 168 -5.00 -6.16 -22.24
CA VAL A 168 -5.31 -6.72 -23.56
C VAL A 168 -4.14 -6.46 -24.49
N THR A 169 -3.60 -7.52 -25.09
CA THR A 169 -2.45 -7.46 -26.00
C THR A 169 -2.84 -8.02 -27.36
N ILE A 170 -2.82 -7.18 -28.39
CA ILE A 170 -2.91 -7.61 -29.79
C ILE A 170 -1.49 -7.82 -30.31
N MET A 171 -1.23 -8.98 -30.88
CA MET A 171 0.05 -9.28 -31.53
C MET A 171 -0.11 -9.13 -33.05
N PHE A 172 0.69 -8.26 -33.67
CA PHE A 172 0.74 -8.13 -35.13
C PHE A 172 1.78 -9.09 -35.69
N ARG A 173 1.42 -9.83 -36.75
CA ARG A 173 2.35 -10.75 -37.42
C ARG A 173 2.78 -10.19 -38.78
N GLY A 174 4.08 -9.99 -38.95
CA GLY A 174 4.70 -9.65 -40.23
C GLY A 174 4.15 -8.37 -40.85
N ARG A 175 3.58 -8.50 -42.06
CA ARG A 175 3.09 -7.38 -42.89
C ARG A 175 1.90 -6.63 -42.30
N GLU A 176 1.30 -7.13 -41.22
CA GLU A 176 0.16 -6.49 -40.54
C GLU A 176 0.57 -5.33 -39.62
N GLN A 177 1.87 -5.16 -39.35
CA GLN A 177 2.38 -4.01 -38.60
C GLN A 177 2.16 -2.66 -39.31
N SER A 178 1.97 -2.68 -40.64
CA SER A 178 1.66 -1.48 -41.43
C SER A 178 0.21 -1.01 -41.30
N ARG A 179 -0.67 -1.82 -40.70
CA ARG A 179 -2.10 -1.49 -40.48
C ARG A 179 -2.49 -1.56 -39.00
N PRO A 180 -1.95 -0.66 -38.15
CA PRO A 180 -2.34 -0.58 -36.74
C PRO A 180 -3.82 -0.22 -36.55
N GLU A 181 -4.46 0.41 -37.55
CA GLU A 181 -5.88 0.78 -37.52
C GLU A 181 -6.82 -0.38 -37.22
N LEU A 182 -6.55 -1.58 -37.75
CA LEU A 182 -7.39 -2.75 -37.53
C LEU A 182 -7.37 -3.19 -36.05
N GLY A 183 -6.20 -3.16 -35.43
CA GLY A 183 -6.05 -3.44 -34.00
C GLY A 183 -6.69 -2.35 -33.13
N PHE A 184 -6.54 -1.09 -33.53
CA PHE A 184 -7.13 0.05 -32.83
C PHE A 184 -8.66 -0.02 -32.82
N ARG A 185 -9.29 -0.26 -33.97
CA ARG A 185 -10.75 -0.40 -34.06
C ARG A 185 -11.28 -1.58 -33.23
N LEU A 186 -10.55 -2.69 -33.19
CA LEU A 186 -10.92 -3.84 -32.37
C LEU A 186 -10.85 -3.53 -30.86
N LEU A 187 -9.80 -2.84 -30.42
CA LEU A 187 -9.66 -2.42 -29.03
C LEU A 187 -10.71 -1.39 -28.64
N GLN A 188 -11.03 -0.46 -29.55
CA GLN A 188 -12.09 0.52 -29.34
C GLN A 188 -13.44 -0.17 -29.17
N ARG A 189 -13.81 -1.09 -30.07
CA ARG A 189 -15.04 -1.88 -29.96
C ARG A 189 -15.11 -2.66 -28.65
N LEU A 190 -14.00 -3.29 -28.25
CA LEU A 190 -13.93 -4.01 -26.98
C LEU A 190 -14.06 -3.08 -25.79
N ALA A 191 -13.50 -1.86 -25.85
CA ALA A 191 -13.62 -0.86 -24.80
C ALA A 191 -15.06 -0.32 -24.68
N ASP A 192 -15.75 -0.12 -25.80
CA ASP A 192 -17.16 0.31 -25.82
C ASP A 192 -18.06 -0.79 -25.21
N ASP A 193 -17.83 -2.04 -25.58
CA ASP A 193 -18.55 -3.21 -25.08
C ASP A 193 -18.36 -3.46 -23.57
N VAL A 194 -17.22 -3.07 -22.99
CA VAL A 194 -16.90 -3.25 -21.56
C VAL A 194 -17.01 -1.95 -20.75
N SER A 195 -17.48 -0.87 -21.37
CA SER A 195 -17.60 0.46 -20.75
C SER A 195 -18.53 0.48 -19.53
N GLU A 196 -19.48 -0.46 -19.45
CA GLU A 196 -20.37 -0.64 -18.31
C GLU A 196 -19.67 -1.26 -17.08
N LEU A 197 -18.67 -2.13 -17.30
CA LEU A 197 -18.00 -2.90 -16.26
C LEU A 197 -16.64 -2.31 -15.84
N GLY A 198 -15.97 -1.59 -16.76
CA GLY A 198 -14.65 -1.03 -16.52
C GLY A 198 -14.36 0.24 -17.30
N PHE A 199 -13.31 0.93 -16.88
CA PHE A 199 -12.78 2.11 -17.54
C PHE A 199 -11.39 1.85 -18.11
N ILE A 200 -11.01 2.65 -19.10
CA ILE A 200 -9.69 2.57 -19.74
C ILE A 200 -8.68 3.29 -18.83
N GLU A 201 -7.75 2.53 -18.25
CA GLU A 201 -6.63 3.09 -17.47
C GLU A 201 -5.49 3.52 -18.39
N SER A 202 -5.13 2.66 -19.36
CA SER A 202 -4.19 3.01 -20.42
C SER A 202 -4.85 2.84 -21.77
N LYS A 203 -4.92 3.95 -22.53
CA LYS A 203 -5.34 3.97 -23.93
C LYS A 203 -4.53 2.96 -24.77
N PRO A 204 -5.06 2.50 -25.92
CA PRO A 204 -4.31 1.66 -26.85
C PRO A 204 -2.98 2.30 -27.22
N LYS A 205 -1.88 1.65 -26.85
CA LYS A 205 -0.51 2.06 -27.20
C LYS A 205 0.16 0.96 -28.00
N GLN A 206 0.85 1.36 -29.06
CA GLN A 206 1.67 0.43 -29.83
C GLN A 206 3.03 0.28 -29.16
N ASP A 207 3.33 -0.94 -28.73
CA ASP A 207 4.60 -1.36 -28.16
C ASP A 207 5.30 -2.29 -29.18
N GLY A 208 5.92 -1.67 -30.18
CA GLY A 208 6.59 -2.34 -31.29
C GLY A 208 5.67 -3.26 -32.10
N ARG A 209 5.81 -4.57 -31.90
CA ARG A 209 5.02 -5.61 -32.59
C ARG A 209 3.68 -5.89 -31.92
N ASN A 210 3.45 -5.31 -30.76
CA ASN A 210 2.28 -5.55 -29.94
C ASN A 210 1.52 -4.23 -29.78
N MET A 211 0.21 -4.30 -29.62
CA MET A 211 -0.61 -3.17 -29.17
C MET A 211 -1.27 -3.55 -27.87
N ILE A 212 -1.09 -2.71 -26.86
CA ILE A 212 -1.54 -2.97 -25.50
C ILE A 212 -2.59 -1.95 -25.08
N MET A 213 -3.60 -2.42 -24.38
CA MET A 213 -4.59 -1.60 -23.68
C MET A 213 -4.76 -2.16 -22.28
N VAL A 214 -4.93 -1.29 -21.28
CA VAL A 214 -5.17 -1.71 -19.90
C VAL A 214 -6.54 -1.22 -19.46
N LEU A 215 -7.39 -2.16 -19.07
CA LEU A 215 -8.72 -1.94 -18.54
C LEU A 215 -8.69 -2.16 -17.02
N ALA A 216 -9.33 -1.25 -16.29
CA ALA A 216 -9.52 -1.33 -14.87
C ALA A 216 -11.01 -1.44 -14.53
N PRO A 217 -11.40 -2.26 -13.55
CA PRO A 217 -12.80 -2.43 -13.19
C PRO A 217 -13.31 -1.20 -12.43
N HIS A 218 -14.60 -0.89 -12.60
CA HIS A 218 -15.24 0.12 -11.77
C HIS A 218 -15.30 -0.36 -10.31
N LYS A 219 -15.17 0.58 -9.36
CA LYS A 219 -15.22 0.29 -7.91
C LYS A 219 -16.50 -0.47 -7.51
N ASN A 220 -17.58 -0.33 -8.27
CA ASN A 220 -18.87 -0.98 -8.06
C ASN A 220 -18.91 -2.48 -8.42
N ALA A 221 -17.99 -2.98 -9.25
CA ALA A 221 -17.88 -4.42 -9.52
C ALA A 221 -17.44 -5.23 -8.28
N LYS A 222 -16.75 -4.58 -7.34
CA LYS A 222 -16.35 -5.18 -6.05
C LYS A 222 -17.53 -5.45 -5.10
N ALA A 223 -18.66 -4.77 -5.28
CA ALA A 223 -19.85 -4.97 -4.45
C ALA A 223 -20.66 -6.19 -4.91
N LYS A 224 -20.82 -6.38 -6.23
CA LYS A 224 -21.58 -7.53 -6.79
C LYS A 224 -20.85 -8.86 -6.58
N SER A 225 -19.53 -8.92 -6.79
CA SER A 225 -18.76 -10.16 -6.58
C SER A 225 -18.64 -10.57 -5.10
N LYS A 226 -18.77 -9.64 -4.15
CA LYS A 226 -18.90 -9.95 -2.72
C LYS A 226 -20.26 -10.56 -2.39
N ALA A 227 -21.35 -10.08 -2.99
CA ALA A 227 -22.70 -10.62 -2.77
C ALA A 227 -22.82 -12.08 -3.25
N THR A 228 -22.26 -12.41 -4.42
CA THR A 228 -22.32 -13.77 -4.97
C THR A 228 -21.50 -14.79 -4.18
N LYS A 229 -20.40 -14.37 -3.52
CA LYS A 229 -19.57 -15.29 -2.71
C LYS A 229 -20.15 -15.59 -1.34
N ASN A 230 -20.87 -14.64 -0.73
CA ASN A 230 -21.50 -14.84 0.57
C ASN A 230 -22.75 -15.74 0.49
N ALA A 231 -23.39 -15.83 -0.68
CA ALA A 231 -24.58 -16.67 -0.88
C ALA A 231 -24.27 -18.18 -1.07
N GLY A 232 -23.01 -18.56 -1.31
CA GLY A 232 -22.62 -19.96 -1.51
C GLY A 232 -22.04 -20.66 -0.27
N SER A 233 -21.89 -19.94 0.84
CA SER A 233 -21.28 -20.47 2.08
C SER A 233 -22.30 -20.81 3.18
N ASP A 234 -23.60 -20.65 2.91
CA ASP A 234 -24.69 -20.92 3.86
C ASP A 234 -25.44 -22.24 3.58
N GLU A 235 -25.02 -23.00 2.55
CA GLU A 235 -25.71 -24.22 2.09
C GLU A 235 -24.77 -25.43 2.05
N SER A 236 -23.97 -25.64 3.11
CA SER A 236 -23.23 -26.88 3.39
C SER A 236 -22.97 -27.04 4.89
#